data_AF-A0A949SP27-F1
#
_entry.id   AF-A0A949SP27-F1
#
_cell.length_a   1.000
_cell.length_b   1.000
_cell.length_c   1.000
_cell.angle_alpha   90.00
_cell.angle_beta   90.00
_cell.angle_gamma   90.00
#
_symmetry.space_group_name_H-M   'P 1'
#
loop_
_entity.id
_entity.type
_entity.pdbx_description
1 polymer ?
#
loop_
_entity_poly.entity_id
_entity_poly.type
_entity_poly.pdbx_seq_one_letter_code
_entity_poly.pdbx_strand_id
1 'polypeptide(L)'
;MKNIIALLIFAGGFYGWYLHHQKTQAEESLQAARYQLAEVETSTAARRAEFQAAEKAMSIKTKVNDQKAELARLQTRLQALSTERSSVQAERQAALGAIRQKFIGRTFPLITTGGRDLGQVRIIKMDDSGLSVATTTGVAKVLPNELPQDLRSQFLYSF
;
A
#
# COMPACT_ATOMS: atom_id res chain seq x y z
N MET A 1 23.80 5.95 100.90
CA MET A 1 23.03 5.02 100.04
C MET A 1 22.08 5.73 99.07
N LYS A 2 21.35 6.79 99.47
CA LYS A 2 20.40 7.52 98.59
C LYS A 2 21.04 8.13 97.31
N ASN A 3 22.27 8.64 97.40
CA ASN A 3 22.95 9.29 96.26
C ASN A 3 23.45 8.31 95.18
N ILE A 4 23.78 7.06 95.56
CA ILE A 4 24.24 6.03 94.61
C ILE A 4 23.07 5.50 93.79
N ILE A 5 21.90 5.32 94.44
CA ILE A 5 20.66 4.92 93.76
C ILE A 5 20.23 5.99 92.74
N ALA A 6 20.34 7.28 93.11
CA ALA A 6 20.04 8.38 92.19
C ALA A 6 20.96 8.39 90.95
N LEU A 7 22.25 8.09 91.12
CA LEU A 7 23.23 8.08 90.02
C LEU A 7 23.01 6.90 89.06
N LEU A 8 22.61 5.73 89.58
CA LEU A 8 22.23 4.58 88.74
C LEU A 8 20.95 4.84 87.93
N ILE A 9 19.96 5.52 88.52
CA ILE A 9 18.74 5.92 87.80
C ILE A 9 19.06 6.91 86.68
N PHE A 10 19.96 7.87 86.93
CA PHE A 10 20.38 8.85 85.94
C PHE A 10 21.18 8.23 84.79
N ALA A 11 22.11 7.32 85.09
CA ALA A 11 22.89 6.59 84.10
C ALA A 11 22.00 5.68 83.23
N GLY A 12 21.03 4.98 83.84
CA GLY A 12 20.05 4.17 83.12
C GLY A 12 19.13 5.00 82.23
N GLY A 13 18.67 6.16 82.71
CA GLY A 13 17.85 7.09 81.95
C GLY A 13 18.59 7.69 80.74
N PHE A 14 19.86 8.08 80.92
CA PHE A 14 20.69 8.61 79.84
C PHE A 14 21.00 7.55 78.77
N TYR A 15 21.34 6.32 79.18
CA TYR A 15 21.59 5.22 78.26
C TYR A 15 20.32 4.84 77.48
N GLY A 16 19.17 4.79 78.15
CA GLY A 16 17.87 4.56 77.50
C GLY A 16 17.49 5.66 76.51
N TRP A 17 17.71 6.93 76.87
CA TRP A 17 17.47 8.06 75.97
C TRP A 17 18.38 8.03 74.74
N TYR A 18 19.68 7.73 74.92
CA TYR A 18 20.64 7.63 73.82
C TYR A 18 20.28 6.51 72.84
N LEU A 19 19.94 5.32 73.35
CA LEU A 19 19.49 4.18 72.53
C LEU A 19 18.18 4.48 71.80
N HIS A 20 17.22 5.11 72.48
CA HIS A 20 15.98 5.54 71.85
C HIS A 20 16.26 6.53 70.73
N HIS A 21 17.11 7.53 70.97
CA HIS A 21 17.44 8.56 69.99
C HIS A 21 18.18 7.99 68.76
N GLN A 22 19.14 7.07 68.96
CA GLN A 22 19.75 6.34 67.85
C GLN A 22 18.73 5.52 67.06
N LYS A 23 17.82 4.84 67.75
CA LYS A 23 16.77 4.05 67.09
C LYS A 23 15.85 4.94 66.25
N THR A 24 15.44 6.09 66.77
CA THR A 24 14.60 7.05 66.03
C THR A 24 15.32 7.58 64.79
N GLN A 25 16.61 7.97 64.90
CA GLN A 25 17.40 8.42 63.74
C GLN A 25 17.59 7.31 62.70
N ALA A 26 17.79 6.07 63.14
CA ALA A 26 17.89 4.91 62.26
C ALA A 26 16.55 4.62 61.54
N GLU A 27 15.42 4.75 62.23
CA GLU A 27 14.09 4.59 61.65
C GLU A 27 13.78 5.69 60.62
N GLU A 28 14.11 6.95 60.93
CA GLU A 28 13.93 8.09 60.02
C GLU A 28 14.77 7.95 58.74
N SER A 29 16.06 7.59 58.89
CA SER A 29 16.94 7.37 57.74
C SER A 29 16.53 6.16 56.90
N LEU A 30 16.01 5.10 57.52
CA LEU A 30 15.47 3.94 56.81
C LEU A 30 14.19 4.30 56.05
N GLN A 31 13.29 5.11 56.65
CA GLN A 31 12.11 5.63 55.96
C GLN A 31 12.49 6.53 54.77
N ALA A 32 13.46 7.42 54.95
CA ALA A 32 13.97 8.26 53.86
C ALA A 32 14.58 7.43 52.71
N ALA A 33 15.37 6.41 53.05
CA ALA A 33 15.94 5.49 52.06
C ALA A 33 14.85 4.70 51.31
N ARG A 34 13.79 4.26 51.99
CA ARG A 34 12.64 3.59 51.36
C ARG A 34 11.92 4.51 50.37
N TYR A 35 11.71 5.77 50.74
CA TYR A 35 11.09 6.76 49.86
C TYR A 35 11.93 6.98 48.59
N GLN A 36 13.24 7.18 48.75
CA GLN A 36 14.17 7.34 47.62
C GLN A 36 14.21 6.11 46.72
N LEU A 37 14.22 4.90 47.29
CA LEU A 37 14.16 3.67 46.51
C LEU A 37 12.87 3.58 45.69
N ALA A 38 11.71 3.90 46.28
CA ALA A 38 10.44 3.92 45.56
C ALA A 38 10.44 4.93 44.40
N GLU A 39 11.04 6.11 44.59
CA GLU A 39 11.19 7.12 43.54
C GLU A 39 12.13 6.65 42.41
N VAL A 40 13.23 5.99 42.76
CA VAL A 40 14.15 5.40 41.77
C VAL A 40 13.49 4.25 41.02
N GLU A 41 12.72 3.39 41.68
CA GLU A 41 11.97 2.31 41.04
C GLU A 41 10.94 2.82 40.04
N THR A 42 10.19 3.87 40.41
CA THR A 42 9.21 4.49 39.51
C THR A 42 9.87 5.18 38.32
N SER A 43 10.96 5.92 38.54
CA SER A 43 11.70 6.58 37.44
C SER A 43 12.38 5.57 36.51
N THR A 44 12.92 4.47 37.04
CA THR A 44 13.51 3.40 36.22
C THR A 44 12.45 2.63 35.43
N ALA A 45 11.26 2.39 36.02
CA ALA A 45 10.13 1.81 35.31
C ALA A 45 9.67 2.71 34.14
N ALA A 46 9.57 4.03 34.38
CA ALA A 46 9.23 5.00 33.33
C ALA A 46 10.25 4.99 32.18
N ARG A 47 11.55 5.07 32.51
CA ARG A 47 12.62 5.00 31.50
C ARG A 47 12.58 3.70 30.69
N ARG A 48 12.34 2.55 31.33
CA ARG A 48 12.19 1.27 30.61
C ARG A 48 11.02 1.30 29.63
N ALA A 49 9.90 1.88 30.00
CA ALA A 49 8.75 2.03 29.10
C ALA A 49 9.08 2.94 27.91
N GLU A 50 9.79 4.05 28.13
CA GLU A 50 10.27 4.95 27.07
C GLU A 50 11.23 4.24 26.11
N PHE A 51 12.20 3.48 26.62
CA PHE A 51 13.12 2.70 25.79
C PHE A 51 12.38 1.67 24.93
N GLN A 52 11.43 0.93 25.50
CA GLN A 52 10.61 -0.02 24.73
C GLN A 52 9.77 0.68 23.65
N ALA A 53 9.24 1.88 23.93
CA ALA A 53 8.52 2.67 22.94
C ALA A 53 9.45 3.13 21.81
N ALA A 54 10.67 3.57 22.13
CA ALA A 54 11.67 3.98 21.17
C ALA A 54 12.12 2.81 20.26
N GLU A 55 12.34 1.62 20.83
CA GLU A 55 12.64 0.42 20.05
C GLU A 55 11.52 0.05 19.07
N LYS A 56 10.26 0.11 19.53
CA LYS A 56 9.09 -0.09 18.67
C LYS A 56 9.05 0.93 17.55
N ALA A 57 9.29 2.20 17.86
CA ALA A 57 9.31 3.28 16.86
C ALA A 57 10.41 3.06 15.81
N MET A 58 11.59 2.62 16.22
CA MET A 58 12.69 2.29 15.31
C MET A 58 12.35 1.09 14.41
N SER A 59 11.76 0.03 14.98
CA SER A 59 11.29 -1.13 14.21
C SER A 59 10.25 -0.72 13.16
N ILE A 60 9.28 0.11 13.53
CA ILE A 60 8.27 0.64 12.61
C ILE A 60 8.93 1.48 11.52
N LYS A 61 9.87 2.36 11.88
CA LYS A 61 10.59 3.20 10.91
C LYS A 61 11.31 2.37 9.86
N THR A 62 11.99 1.29 10.26
CA THR A 62 12.65 0.38 9.32
C THR A 62 11.64 -0.28 8.39
N LYS A 63 10.54 -0.83 8.93
CA LYS A 63 9.47 -1.44 8.10
C LYS A 63 8.88 -0.46 7.10
N VAL A 64 8.65 0.79 7.50
CA VAL A 64 8.14 1.84 6.61
C VAL A 64 9.13 2.13 5.48
N ASN A 65 10.43 2.15 5.77
CA ASN A 65 11.45 2.35 4.73
C ASN A 65 11.49 1.19 3.75
N ASP A 66 11.40 -0.05 4.25
CA ASP A 66 11.35 -1.25 3.40
C ASP A 66 10.12 -1.23 2.51
N GLN A 67 8.95 -0.89 3.05
CA GLN A 67 7.70 -0.74 2.29
C GLN A 67 7.81 0.37 1.22
N LYS A 68 8.47 1.49 1.52
CA LYS A 68 8.72 2.55 0.52
C LYS A 68 9.60 2.05 -0.63
N ALA A 69 10.63 1.27 -0.31
CA ALA A 69 11.51 0.69 -1.33
C ALA A 69 10.76 -0.32 -2.21
N GLU A 70 9.91 -1.15 -1.62
CA GLU A 70 9.06 -2.09 -2.35
C GLU A 70 8.05 -1.36 -3.25
N LEU A 71 7.40 -0.32 -2.74
CA LEU A 71 6.46 0.49 -3.50
C LEU A 71 7.13 1.14 -4.72
N ALA A 72 8.33 1.69 -4.57
CA ALA A 72 9.08 2.26 -5.68
C ALA A 72 9.38 1.20 -6.76
N ARG A 73 9.80 -0.01 -6.36
CA ARG A 73 10.02 -1.13 -7.29
C ARG A 73 8.75 -1.53 -8.04
N LEU A 74 7.62 -1.60 -7.33
CA LEU A 74 6.33 -1.92 -7.94
C LEU A 74 5.88 -0.85 -8.93
N GLN A 75 6.09 0.43 -8.62
CA GLN A 75 5.79 1.53 -9.55
C GLN A 75 6.61 1.43 -10.84
N THR A 76 7.91 1.19 -10.74
CA THR A 76 8.75 0.98 -11.93
C THR A 76 8.27 -0.20 -12.77
N ARG A 77 7.91 -1.33 -12.12
CA ARG A 77 7.39 -2.51 -12.82
C ARG A 77 6.05 -2.23 -13.50
N LEU A 78 5.15 -1.50 -12.85
CA LEU A 78 3.88 -1.09 -13.44
C LEU A 78 4.09 -0.20 -14.66
N GLN A 79 5.04 0.74 -14.60
CA GLN A 79 5.35 1.59 -15.73
C GLN A 79 5.90 0.79 -16.91
N ALA A 80 6.83 -0.14 -16.66
CA ALA A 80 7.36 -1.04 -17.69
C ALA A 80 6.26 -1.87 -18.35
N LEU A 81 5.38 -2.48 -17.55
CA LEU A 81 4.24 -3.25 -18.05
C LEU A 81 3.24 -2.39 -18.84
N SER A 82 3.03 -1.14 -18.44
CA SER A 82 2.18 -0.20 -19.18
C SER A 82 2.77 0.13 -20.55
N THR A 83 4.08 0.37 -20.62
CA THR A 83 4.81 0.58 -21.87
C THR A 83 4.72 -0.66 -22.77
N GLU A 84 4.98 -1.84 -22.23
CA GLU A 84 4.91 -3.11 -22.98
C GLU A 84 3.48 -3.39 -23.48
N ARG A 85 2.47 -3.16 -22.65
CA ARG A 85 1.07 -3.29 -23.08
C ARG A 85 0.77 -2.34 -24.25
N SER A 86 1.25 -1.11 -24.17
CA SER A 86 1.01 -0.11 -25.22
C SER A 86 1.73 -0.48 -26.52
N SER A 87 2.96 -1.02 -26.45
CA SER A 87 3.68 -1.48 -27.63
C SER A 87 2.98 -2.68 -28.28
N VAL A 88 2.58 -3.69 -27.48
CA VAL A 88 1.85 -4.85 -27.99
C VAL A 88 0.51 -4.44 -28.60
N GLN A 89 -0.20 -3.48 -28.01
CA GLN A 89 -1.44 -2.96 -28.61
C GLN A 89 -1.20 -2.25 -29.95
N ALA A 90 -0.14 -1.43 -30.04
CA ALA A 90 0.24 -0.77 -31.29
C ALA A 90 0.64 -1.79 -32.37
N GLU A 91 1.43 -2.80 -32.02
CA GLU A 91 1.82 -3.89 -32.92
C GLU A 91 0.60 -4.67 -33.42
N ARG A 92 -0.33 -5.01 -32.52
CA ARG A 92 -1.59 -5.67 -32.87
C ARG A 92 -2.42 -4.82 -33.85
N GLN A 93 -2.55 -3.52 -33.59
CA GLN A 93 -3.28 -2.60 -34.47
C GLN A 93 -2.61 -2.49 -35.85
N ALA A 94 -1.28 -2.40 -35.89
CA ALA A 94 -0.52 -2.36 -37.13
C ALA A 94 -0.70 -3.66 -37.94
N ALA A 95 -0.63 -4.82 -37.28
CA ALA A 95 -0.84 -6.12 -37.93
C ALA A 95 -2.27 -6.27 -38.49
N LEU A 96 -3.29 -5.90 -37.72
CA LEU A 96 -4.67 -5.88 -38.18
C LEU A 96 -4.85 -4.93 -39.36
N GLY A 97 -4.29 -3.73 -39.30
CA GLY A 97 -4.30 -2.76 -40.39
C GLY A 97 -3.69 -3.32 -41.67
N ALA A 98 -2.53 -3.97 -41.58
CA ALA A 98 -1.84 -4.59 -42.72
C ALA A 98 -2.65 -5.73 -43.35
N ILE A 99 -3.31 -6.57 -42.54
CA ILE A 99 -4.21 -7.63 -43.04
C ILE A 99 -5.41 -7.00 -43.75
N ARG A 100 -6.06 -6.02 -43.12
CA ARG A 100 -7.24 -5.33 -43.64
C ARG A 100 -6.96 -4.58 -44.94
N GLN A 101 -5.77 -4.00 -45.09
CA GLN A 101 -5.37 -3.32 -46.32
C GLN A 101 -5.42 -4.22 -47.56
N LYS A 102 -5.24 -5.55 -47.41
CA LYS A 102 -5.33 -6.52 -48.53
C LYS A 102 -6.75 -6.65 -49.12
N PHE A 103 -7.76 -6.22 -48.38
CA PHE A 103 -9.15 -6.27 -48.81
C PHE A 103 -9.62 -4.94 -49.42
N ILE A 104 -8.89 -3.84 -49.20
CA ILE A 104 -9.23 -2.54 -49.79
C ILE A 104 -9.21 -2.65 -51.31
N GLY A 105 -10.25 -2.12 -51.95
CA GLY A 105 -10.44 -2.15 -53.39
C GLY A 105 -11.12 -3.41 -53.93
N ARG A 106 -11.32 -4.46 -53.11
CA ARG A 106 -12.11 -5.63 -53.50
C ARG A 106 -13.60 -5.30 -53.52
N THR A 107 -14.32 -5.96 -54.42
CA THR A 107 -15.77 -5.83 -54.58
C THR A 107 -16.44 -7.15 -54.21
N PHE A 108 -17.54 -7.08 -53.47
CA PHE A 108 -18.30 -8.26 -53.09
C PHE A 108 -19.77 -7.89 -52.81
N PRO A 109 -20.71 -8.84 -52.88
CA PRO A 109 -22.10 -8.60 -52.51
C PRO A 109 -22.23 -8.51 -50.98
N LEU A 110 -22.89 -7.46 -50.48
CA LEU A 110 -23.09 -7.26 -49.03
C LEU A 110 -24.56 -7.09 -48.68
N ILE A 111 -25.07 -8.02 -47.88
CA ILE A 111 -26.35 -7.90 -47.18
C ILE A 111 -26.03 -7.80 -45.69
N THR A 112 -26.51 -6.77 -45.02
CA THR A 112 -26.28 -6.61 -43.58
C THR A 112 -27.11 -7.60 -42.77
N THR A 113 -26.69 -7.88 -41.54
CA THR A 113 -27.46 -8.72 -40.59
C THR A 113 -28.86 -8.15 -40.32
N GLY A 114 -29.05 -6.83 -40.48
CA GLY A 114 -30.34 -6.15 -40.38
C GLY A 114 -31.20 -6.21 -41.64
N GLY A 115 -30.80 -6.97 -42.67
CA GLY A 115 -31.56 -7.15 -43.91
C GLY A 115 -31.42 -6.01 -44.93
N ARG A 116 -30.51 -5.05 -44.72
CA ARG A 116 -30.21 -4.01 -45.71
C ARG A 116 -29.31 -4.59 -46.80
N ASP A 117 -29.85 -4.73 -48.00
CA ASP A 117 -29.08 -5.11 -49.18
C ASP A 117 -28.37 -3.89 -49.77
N LEU A 118 -27.04 -3.95 -49.85
CA LEU A 118 -26.20 -2.91 -50.44
C LEU A 118 -25.69 -3.30 -51.84
N GLY A 119 -26.09 -4.47 -52.34
CA GLY A 119 -25.66 -4.99 -53.63
C GLY A 119 -24.15 -5.23 -53.69
N GLN A 120 -23.55 -4.98 -54.86
CA GLN A 120 -22.10 -5.07 -55.07
C GLN A 120 -21.43 -3.83 -54.49
N VAL A 121 -20.64 -4.03 -53.43
CA VAL A 121 -19.96 -2.95 -52.73
C VAL A 121 -18.45 -3.08 -52.83
N ARG A 122 -17.75 -1.94 -53.02
CA ARG A 122 -16.29 -1.89 -53.06
C ARG A 122 -15.73 -1.37 -51.74
N ILE A 123 -14.76 -2.05 -51.14
CA ILE A 123 -14.14 -1.56 -49.89
C ILE A 123 -13.27 -0.34 -50.19
N ILE A 124 -13.58 0.80 -49.59
CA ILE A 124 -12.76 2.02 -49.67
C ILE A 124 -11.79 2.09 -48.50
N LYS A 125 -12.30 1.83 -47.29
CA LYS A 125 -11.52 1.90 -46.06
C LYS A 125 -12.05 0.89 -45.06
N MET A 126 -11.15 0.34 -44.25
CA MET A 126 -11.48 -0.55 -43.16
C MET A 126 -10.70 -0.13 -41.91
N ASP A 127 -11.39 0.08 -40.80
CA ASP A 127 -10.80 0.40 -39.51
C ASP A 127 -11.52 -0.35 -38.38
N ASP A 128 -11.10 -0.16 -37.13
CA ASP A 128 -11.72 -0.80 -35.96
C ASP A 128 -13.17 -0.36 -35.74
N SER A 129 -13.57 0.80 -36.28
CA SER A 129 -14.93 1.34 -36.15
C SER A 129 -15.89 0.84 -37.23
N GLY A 130 -15.38 0.17 -38.26
CA GLY A 130 -16.20 -0.47 -39.29
C GLY A 130 -15.60 -0.41 -40.69
N LEU A 131 -16.46 -0.74 -41.64
CA LEU A 131 -16.14 -0.88 -43.05
C LEU A 131 -16.79 0.25 -43.84
N SER A 132 -16.01 1.07 -44.53
CA SER A 132 -16.52 2.05 -45.49
C SER A 132 -16.51 1.45 -46.88
N VAL A 133 -17.69 1.35 -47.47
CA VAL A 133 -17.90 0.73 -48.79
C VAL A 133 -18.52 1.71 -49.78
N ALA A 134 -18.07 1.63 -51.03
CA ALA A 134 -18.69 2.31 -52.16
C ALA A 134 -19.86 1.48 -52.66
N THR A 135 -21.02 2.10 -52.78
CA THR A 135 -22.27 1.54 -53.34
C THR A 135 -22.65 2.34 -54.59
N THR A 136 -23.70 1.90 -55.30
CA THR A 136 -24.24 2.63 -56.47
C THR A 136 -24.77 4.01 -56.14
N THR A 137 -25.18 4.25 -54.88
CA THR A 137 -25.79 5.51 -54.43
C THR A 137 -24.82 6.40 -53.63
N GLY A 138 -23.60 5.94 -53.35
CA GLY A 138 -22.59 6.70 -52.61
C GLY A 138 -21.73 5.83 -51.67
N VAL A 139 -21.08 6.48 -50.70
CA VAL A 139 -20.26 5.78 -49.69
C VAL A 139 -21.10 5.49 -48.45
N ALA A 140 -21.19 4.21 -48.08
CA ALA A 140 -21.88 3.76 -46.88
C ALA A 140 -20.87 3.25 -45.85
N LYS A 141 -21.08 3.61 -44.57
CA LYS A 141 -20.33 3.03 -43.45
C LYS A 141 -21.14 1.90 -42.84
N VAL A 142 -20.54 0.71 -42.77
CA VAL A 142 -21.14 -0.49 -42.20
C VAL A 142 -20.41 -0.80 -40.90
N LEU A 143 -21.15 -0.85 -39.81
CA LEU A 143 -20.58 -1.14 -38.49
C LEU A 143 -20.20 -2.62 -38.37
N PRO A 144 -19.22 -3.00 -37.53
CA PRO A 144 -18.82 -4.39 -37.37
C PRO A 144 -19.98 -5.32 -37.02
N ASN A 145 -20.92 -4.88 -36.17
CA ASN A 145 -22.11 -5.64 -35.76
C ASN A 145 -23.15 -5.83 -36.88
N GLU A 146 -23.15 -4.96 -37.91
CA GLU A 146 -24.04 -5.06 -39.08
C GLU A 146 -23.52 -6.04 -40.13
N LEU A 147 -22.25 -6.45 -40.04
CA LEU A 147 -21.65 -7.40 -40.98
C LEU A 147 -22.08 -8.84 -40.66
N PRO A 148 -22.34 -9.66 -41.70
CA PRO A 148 -22.50 -11.11 -41.56
C PRO A 148 -21.33 -11.74 -40.78
N GLN A 149 -21.61 -12.80 -40.03
CA GLN A 149 -20.61 -13.45 -39.16
C GLN A 149 -19.36 -13.91 -39.93
N ASP A 150 -19.56 -14.41 -41.15
CA ASP A 150 -18.48 -14.89 -42.02
C ASP A 150 -17.52 -13.75 -42.39
N LEU A 151 -18.07 -12.60 -42.79
CA LEU A 151 -17.28 -11.41 -43.14
C LEU A 151 -16.62 -10.77 -41.91
N ARG A 152 -17.29 -10.78 -40.75
CA ARG A 152 -16.70 -10.31 -39.49
C ARG A 152 -15.44 -11.09 -39.12
N SER A 153 -15.51 -12.42 -39.21
CA SER A 153 -14.37 -13.30 -38.91
C SER A 153 -13.24 -13.11 -39.93
N GLN A 154 -13.57 -12.96 -41.22
CA GLN A 154 -12.59 -12.72 -42.27
C GLN A 154 -11.87 -11.37 -42.14
N PHE A 155 -12.58 -10.33 -41.68
CA PHE A 155 -12.00 -9.01 -41.43
C PHE A 155 -11.39 -8.84 -40.03
N LEU A 156 -11.36 -9.93 -39.25
CA LEU A 156 -10.77 -10.00 -37.91
C LEU A 156 -11.37 -8.94 -36.96
N TYR A 157 -12.68 -8.75 -37.03
CA TYR A 157 -13.41 -8.01 -36.00
C TYR A 157 -13.62 -8.94 -34.79
N SER A 158 -12.82 -8.76 -33.73
CA SER A 158 -13.02 -9.43 -32.45
C SER A 158 -13.90 -8.56 -31.55
N PHE A 159 -14.96 -9.14 -30.97
CA PHE A 159 -15.68 -8.56 -29.84
C PHE A 159 -14.89 -8.76 -28.54
#